data_AF-A0A5R9E1F3-F1
#
_entry.id   AF-A0A5R9E1F3-F1
#
_cell.length_a   1.000
_cell.length_b   1.000
_cell.length_c   1.000
_cell.angle_alpha   90.00
_cell.angle_beta   90.00
_cell.angle_gamma   90.00
#
_symmetry.space_group_name_H-M   'P 1'
#
loop_
_entity.id
_entity.type
_entity.pdbx_description
1 polymer ?
#
loop_
_entity_poly.entity_id
_entity_poly.type
_entity_poly.pdbx_seq_one_letter_code
_entity_poly.pdbx_strand_id
1 'polypeptide(L)'
;MARGTRATGNRRFALPIAGGAVVLAAGGLYAAGLAAGDVPDGTRVRGVDIGGMSRPEARRTLDRELAGTFAAPLTLRIGDRVEKADPAALGLSVDTAATAGSAVNESLDPVSVIGRLFSAENRDIEPVVRVDEEKNRDAVARMGAAAERKVRDGAISFENGQATAVSPVTGTSLVKDRAPDALRDGYLRADRSPVVMPVKRTPPRTDRAETERAMNDFARPAMSGPVTLTLDGRAVTVGPSALGRHLTVQPGAGGRLNPVLDAKGLLGDPEVSGQVRQAAQGPRNAVLGLDGDRVVVTEEARVGHEVEEQALGRAVLPLLTREGAARTAEIPAKAVQPEFTGESAGRLGIKEKVSSFTVEFPAAPYRVTNIARAVERIDGSVVLPGKEWSFNGTVGERTKENGFVDGIMINDGRYVKSPGGGVSAVATTMFNAAFFAGVKPVEYGAHSFYIERYPEGREATVAWGTLDMRWLNDSGNAVYVKAESTDTSVTISFLGTKKYDEVRATKGPRTNVKEPGTRKGSGPGCEVQTQLEGFDVAVGRHFVKDGREVGRENFTTHYTPRDEVVCTPEENAPEAGRPEEKTAAEAAGATEPH
;
A
#
# COMPACT_ATOMS: atom_id res chain seq x y z
N MET A 1 22.41 -53.65 -134.71
CA MET A 1 23.59 -54.54 -134.68
C MET A 1 24.21 -54.40 -133.29
N ALA A 2 24.49 -55.39 -132.46
CA ALA A 2 24.38 -56.84 -132.53
C ALA A 2 24.19 -57.43 -131.11
N ARG A 3 23.51 -58.58 -131.09
CA ARG A 3 23.34 -59.66 -130.09
C ARG A 3 24.29 -59.68 -128.88
N GLY A 4 23.77 -59.86 -127.66
CA GLY A 4 23.68 -61.16 -126.96
C GLY A 4 24.26 -60.94 -125.55
N THR A 5 23.81 -61.51 -124.42
CA THR A 5 23.22 -62.83 -124.16
C THR A 5 22.52 -62.79 -122.78
N ARG A 6 21.43 -63.55 -122.63
CA ARG A 6 20.74 -63.83 -121.36
C ARG A 6 21.59 -64.72 -120.45
N ALA A 7 21.51 -64.50 -119.14
CA ALA A 7 21.76 -65.53 -118.12
C ALA A 7 20.70 -65.44 -117.00
N THR A 8 19.90 -66.48 -116.90
CA THR A 8 18.94 -66.81 -115.83
C THR A 8 19.65 -67.48 -114.66
N GLY A 9 19.30 -67.17 -113.40
CA GLY A 9 19.79 -67.95 -112.25
C GLY A 9 19.35 -67.47 -110.86
N ASN A 10 18.22 -67.98 -110.39
CA ASN A 10 17.80 -68.25 -109.00
C ASN A 10 18.20 -67.33 -107.82
N ARG A 11 17.18 -66.58 -107.34
CA ARG A 11 16.95 -66.30 -105.91
C ARG A 11 16.54 -67.59 -105.19
N ARG A 12 17.27 -68.01 -104.15
CA ARG A 12 16.83 -68.77 -102.94
C ARG A 12 18.10 -69.13 -102.15
N PHE A 13 18.08 -68.98 -100.82
CA PHE A 13 19.17 -69.19 -99.83
C PHE A 13 19.96 -67.99 -99.27
N ALA A 14 19.35 -66.79 -99.13
CA ALA A 14 19.99 -65.69 -98.37
C ALA A 14 19.22 -65.26 -97.09
N LEU A 15 18.03 -65.80 -96.81
CA LEU A 15 17.24 -65.40 -95.64
C LEU A 15 17.57 -66.08 -94.29
N PRO A 16 18.12 -67.31 -94.17
CA PRO A 16 18.42 -67.87 -92.85
C PRO A 16 19.76 -67.37 -92.25
N ILE A 17 20.69 -66.87 -93.08
CA ILE A 17 21.99 -66.34 -92.62
C ILE A 17 21.84 -64.89 -92.10
N ALA A 18 20.97 -64.08 -92.70
CA ALA A 18 20.68 -62.73 -92.21
C ALA A 18 19.93 -62.75 -90.87
N GLY A 19 18.99 -63.70 -90.68
CA GLY A 19 18.29 -63.89 -89.39
C GLY A 19 19.22 -64.37 -88.26
N GLY A 20 20.13 -65.31 -88.54
CA GLY A 20 21.10 -65.81 -87.57
C GLY A 20 22.14 -64.77 -87.14
N ALA A 21 22.62 -63.93 -88.08
CA ALA A 21 23.54 -62.84 -87.76
C ALA A 21 22.89 -61.74 -86.91
N VAL A 22 21.61 -61.43 -87.14
CA VAL A 22 20.85 -60.48 -86.32
C VAL A 22 20.57 -61.04 -84.93
N VAL A 23 20.29 -62.34 -84.78
CA VAL A 23 20.12 -62.97 -83.45
C VAL A 23 21.45 -63.08 -82.69
N LEU A 24 22.57 -63.34 -83.37
CA LEU A 24 23.91 -63.33 -82.76
C LEU A 24 24.36 -61.91 -82.39
N ALA A 25 24.07 -60.92 -83.23
CA ALA A 25 24.36 -59.51 -82.94
C ALA A 25 23.46 -58.97 -81.82
N ALA A 26 22.17 -59.28 -81.82
CA ALA A 26 21.24 -58.92 -80.75
C ALA A 26 21.56 -59.66 -79.45
N GLY A 27 21.96 -60.94 -79.52
CA GLY A 27 22.44 -61.72 -78.38
C GLY A 27 23.77 -61.21 -77.83
N GLY A 28 24.67 -60.76 -78.71
CA GLY A 28 25.94 -60.11 -78.35
C GLY A 28 25.75 -58.73 -77.74
N LEU A 29 24.84 -57.91 -78.29
CA LEU A 29 24.45 -56.61 -77.74
C LEU A 29 23.70 -56.76 -76.42
N TYR A 30 22.85 -57.78 -76.28
CA TYR A 30 22.18 -58.12 -75.04
C TYR A 30 23.17 -58.61 -73.98
N ALA A 31 24.13 -59.47 -74.33
CA ALA A 31 25.21 -59.91 -73.43
C ALA A 31 26.15 -58.75 -73.03
N ALA A 32 26.45 -57.84 -73.95
CA ALA A 32 27.20 -56.62 -73.67
C ALA A 32 26.41 -55.65 -72.78
N GLY A 33 25.10 -55.51 -73.01
CA GLY A 33 24.21 -54.71 -72.16
C GLY A 33 23.97 -55.32 -70.77
N LEU A 34 24.07 -56.65 -70.62
CA LEU A 34 24.08 -57.34 -69.32
C LEU A 34 25.43 -57.23 -68.59
N ALA A 35 26.52 -56.96 -69.32
CA ALA A 35 27.85 -56.72 -68.76
C ALA A 35 28.12 -55.23 -68.48
N ALA A 36 27.28 -54.33 -69.00
CA ALA A 36 27.28 -52.91 -68.66
C ALA A 36 26.77 -52.70 -67.22
N GLY A 37 27.29 -51.69 -66.52
CA GLY A 37 26.95 -51.44 -65.12
C GLY A 37 25.44 -51.24 -64.87
N ASP A 38 25.04 -51.39 -63.61
CA ASP A 38 23.64 -51.30 -63.18
C ASP A 38 23.04 -49.90 -63.40
N VAL A 39 23.88 -48.87 -63.41
CA VAL A 39 23.50 -47.47 -63.58
C VAL A 39 23.68 -47.04 -65.04
N PRO A 40 22.63 -46.50 -65.71
CA PRO A 40 22.73 -46.04 -67.10
C PRO A 40 23.85 -45.01 -67.31
N ASP A 41 24.54 -45.11 -68.45
CA ASP A 41 25.59 -44.16 -68.85
C ASP A 41 25.05 -42.72 -68.91
N GLY A 42 25.89 -41.75 -68.57
CA GLY A 42 25.49 -40.34 -68.50
C GLY A 42 24.71 -39.93 -67.25
N THR A 43 24.52 -40.85 -66.28
CA THR A 43 23.88 -40.53 -64.99
C THR A 43 24.84 -39.81 -64.05
N ARG A 44 24.43 -38.64 -63.55
CA ARG A 44 25.20 -37.82 -62.61
C ARG A 44 24.38 -37.51 -61.36
N VAL A 45 25.06 -37.34 -60.22
CA VAL A 45 24.46 -36.89 -58.96
C VAL A 45 25.29 -35.71 -58.46
N ARG A 46 24.72 -34.50 -58.49
CA ARG A 46 25.41 -33.25 -58.09
C ARG A 46 26.80 -33.08 -58.73
N GLY A 47 26.89 -33.41 -60.02
CA GLY A 47 28.13 -33.33 -60.81
C GLY A 47 29.06 -34.55 -60.67
N VAL A 48 28.78 -35.50 -59.76
CA VAL A 48 29.51 -36.76 -59.64
C VAL A 48 28.98 -37.76 -60.67
N ASP A 49 29.85 -38.23 -61.56
CA ASP A 49 29.50 -39.22 -62.59
C ASP A 49 29.44 -40.63 -61.99
N ILE A 50 28.28 -41.29 -62.14
CA ILE A 50 28.05 -42.66 -61.68
C ILE A 50 27.57 -43.57 -62.82
N GLY A 51 27.55 -43.08 -64.06
CA GLY A 51 27.14 -43.85 -65.22
C GLY A 51 28.08 -45.03 -65.47
N GLY A 52 27.52 -46.18 -65.85
CA GLY A 52 28.28 -47.39 -66.16
C GLY A 52 28.83 -48.14 -64.94
N MET A 53 28.60 -47.63 -63.72
CA MET A 53 29.04 -48.28 -62.48
C MET A 53 28.06 -49.34 -61.98
N SER A 54 28.58 -50.35 -61.27
CA SER A 54 27.73 -51.25 -60.47
C SER A 54 27.14 -50.54 -59.26
N ARG A 55 25.98 -50.99 -58.74
CA ARG A 55 25.33 -50.36 -57.58
C ARG A 55 26.27 -50.19 -56.36
N PRO A 56 27.12 -51.17 -55.97
CA PRO A 56 28.08 -51.01 -54.88
C PRO A 56 29.25 -50.06 -55.20
N GLU A 57 29.61 -49.92 -56.47
CA GLU A 57 30.65 -49.00 -56.94
C GLU A 57 30.14 -47.56 -56.97
N ALA A 58 28.96 -47.33 -57.53
CA ALA A 58 28.27 -46.04 -57.51
C ALA A 58 28.11 -45.53 -56.06
N ARG A 59 27.68 -46.38 -55.12
CA ARG A 59 27.59 -46.01 -53.69
C ARG A 59 28.93 -45.54 -53.13
N ARG A 60 30.02 -46.29 -53.35
CA ARG A 60 31.35 -45.94 -52.83
C ARG A 60 31.89 -44.65 -53.44
N THR A 61 31.62 -44.41 -54.72
CA THR A 61 31.95 -43.16 -55.40
C THR A 61 31.17 -41.99 -54.80
N LEU A 62 29.86 -42.13 -54.61
CA LEU A 62 29.03 -41.10 -53.97
C LEU A 62 29.46 -40.83 -52.52
N ASP A 63 29.78 -41.86 -51.73
CA ASP A 63 30.26 -41.73 -50.35
C ASP A 63 31.54 -40.90 -50.27
N ARG A 64 32.47 -41.06 -51.22
CA ARG A 64 33.74 -40.32 -51.25
C ARG A 64 33.58 -38.89 -51.77
N GLU A 65 32.90 -38.73 -52.90
CA GLU A 65 32.84 -37.45 -53.61
C GLU A 65 31.81 -36.48 -53.02
N LEU A 66 30.72 -36.99 -52.42
CA LEU A 66 29.67 -36.15 -51.82
C LEU A 66 29.92 -35.82 -50.34
N ALA A 67 30.78 -36.57 -49.64
CA ALA A 67 31.01 -36.38 -48.19
C ALA A 67 31.43 -34.95 -47.82
N GLY A 68 32.40 -34.37 -48.51
CA GLY A 68 32.86 -33.00 -48.22
C GLY A 68 31.80 -31.94 -48.51
N THR A 69 31.07 -32.10 -49.62
CA THR A 69 30.01 -31.19 -50.04
C THR A 69 28.85 -31.20 -49.04
N PHE A 70 28.42 -32.38 -48.60
CA PHE A 70 27.24 -32.52 -47.74
C PHE A 70 27.53 -32.49 -46.24
N ALA A 71 28.80 -32.41 -45.83
CA ALA A 71 29.23 -32.14 -44.46
C ALA A 71 29.43 -30.64 -44.16
N ALA A 72 29.41 -29.77 -45.18
CA ALA A 72 29.59 -28.33 -44.99
C ALA A 72 28.45 -27.72 -44.14
N PRO A 73 28.74 -26.83 -43.17
CA PRO A 73 27.73 -26.21 -42.31
C PRO A 73 26.65 -25.45 -43.09
N LEU A 74 25.38 -25.63 -42.71
CA LEU A 74 24.25 -24.86 -43.23
C LEU A 74 24.16 -23.52 -42.51
N THR A 75 23.98 -22.44 -43.26
CA THR A 75 23.64 -21.14 -42.68
C THR A 75 22.12 -21.06 -42.55
N LEU A 76 21.62 -20.96 -41.32
CA LEU A 76 20.20 -20.90 -40.99
C LEU A 76 19.83 -19.46 -40.60
N ARG A 77 18.71 -18.97 -41.12
CA ARG A 77 18.12 -17.68 -40.72
C ARG A 77 16.80 -17.90 -40.01
N ILE A 78 16.79 -17.70 -38.70
CA ILE A 78 15.63 -17.91 -37.82
C ILE A 78 15.13 -16.55 -37.35
N GLY A 79 14.11 -16.03 -38.03
CA GLY A 79 13.69 -14.65 -37.86
C GLY A 79 14.79 -13.67 -38.25
N ASP A 80 15.33 -12.96 -37.26
CA ASP A 80 16.39 -11.96 -37.43
C ASP A 80 17.77 -12.49 -37.00
N ARG A 81 17.85 -13.74 -36.49
CA ARG A 81 19.10 -14.41 -36.11
C ARG A 81 19.64 -15.22 -37.28
N VAL A 82 20.96 -15.20 -37.44
CA VAL A 82 21.68 -16.03 -38.40
C VAL A 82 22.65 -16.91 -37.63
N GLU A 83 22.62 -18.21 -37.86
CA GLU A 83 23.51 -19.17 -37.21
C GLU A 83 23.97 -20.24 -38.20
N LYS A 84 25.08 -20.90 -37.88
CA LYS A 84 25.60 -22.03 -38.66
C LYS A 84 25.32 -23.32 -37.90
N ALA A 85 24.81 -24.33 -38.61
CA ALA A 85 24.50 -25.62 -38.05
C ALA A 85 25.13 -26.74 -38.89
N ASP A 86 25.72 -27.72 -38.21
CA ASP A 86 26.24 -28.93 -38.85
C ASP A 86 25.05 -29.80 -39.33
N PRO A 87 24.98 -30.18 -40.62
CA PRO A 87 23.98 -31.12 -41.12
C PRO A 87 23.82 -32.38 -40.27
N ALA A 88 24.91 -32.96 -39.77
CA ALA A 88 24.85 -34.16 -38.94
C ALA A 88 24.15 -33.90 -37.59
N ALA A 89 24.38 -32.72 -37.00
CA ALA A 89 23.71 -32.29 -35.76
C ALA A 89 22.23 -31.94 -35.97
N LEU A 90 21.83 -31.68 -37.22
CA LEU A 90 20.44 -31.50 -37.65
C LEU A 90 19.76 -32.83 -38.04
N GLY A 91 20.47 -33.95 -37.94
CA GLY A 91 19.96 -35.26 -38.36
C GLY A 91 19.86 -35.44 -39.88
N LEU A 92 20.60 -34.65 -40.66
CA LEU A 92 20.56 -34.68 -42.12
C LEU A 92 21.80 -35.39 -42.66
N SER A 93 21.59 -36.36 -43.54
CA SER A 93 22.67 -36.98 -44.31
C SER A 93 22.20 -37.39 -45.70
N VAL A 94 23.14 -37.56 -46.63
CA VAL A 94 22.83 -38.16 -47.93
C VAL A 94 22.79 -39.68 -47.77
N ASP A 95 21.69 -40.31 -48.20
CA ASP A 95 21.59 -41.75 -48.31
C ASP A 95 22.16 -42.18 -49.67
N THR A 96 23.47 -42.38 -49.71
CA THR A 96 24.18 -42.79 -50.93
C THR A 96 23.73 -44.16 -51.43
N ALA A 97 23.23 -45.04 -50.55
CA ALA A 97 22.71 -46.36 -50.92
C ALA A 97 21.33 -46.26 -51.59
N ALA A 98 20.43 -45.43 -51.06
CA ALA A 98 19.14 -45.16 -51.66
C ALA A 98 19.29 -44.32 -52.95
N THR A 99 20.22 -43.38 -52.97
CA THR A 99 20.56 -42.57 -54.17
C THR A 99 21.09 -43.46 -55.30
N ALA A 100 22.09 -44.30 -55.03
CA ALA A 100 22.59 -45.27 -56.00
C ALA A 100 21.50 -46.26 -56.44
N GLY A 101 20.60 -46.66 -55.53
CA GLY A 101 19.45 -47.51 -55.86
C GLY A 101 18.46 -46.84 -56.82
N SER A 102 18.16 -45.56 -56.63
CA SER A 102 17.26 -44.78 -57.51
C SER A 102 17.84 -44.51 -58.90
N ALA A 103 19.17 -44.62 -59.05
CA ALA A 103 19.86 -44.45 -60.31
C ALA A 103 19.77 -45.68 -61.23
N VAL A 104 19.53 -46.86 -60.67
CA VAL A 104 19.43 -48.15 -61.40
C VAL A 104 18.13 -48.23 -62.20
N ASN A 105 18.17 -48.85 -63.38
CA ASN A 105 16.99 -49.23 -64.15
C ASN A 105 16.77 -50.75 -64.04
N GLU A 106 15.63 -51.18 -63.48
CA GLU A 106 15.37 -52.59 -63.17
C GLU A 106 14.86 -53.44 -64.36
N SER A 107 14.63 -52.84 -65.54
CA SER A 107 14.07 -53.60 -66.68
C SER A 107 15.09 -54.53 -67.35
N LEU A 108 14.79 -55.83 -67.40
CA LEU A 108 15.60 -56.87 -68.05
C LEU A 108 15.08 -57.23 -69.46
N ASP A 109 14.14 -56.45 -70.02
CA ASP A 109 13.65 -56.73 -71.36
C ASP A 109 14.73 -56.50 -72.42
N PRO A 110 14.79 -57.30 -73.50
CA PRO A 110 15.88 -57.23 -74.47
C PRO A 110 16.01 -55.88 -75.19
N VAL A 111 14.92 -55.13 -75.31
CA VAL A 111 14.92 -53.82 -76.01
C VAL A 111 15.52 -52.74 -75.12
N SER A 112 15.19 -52.72 -73.83
CA SER A 112 15.77 -51.77 -72.88
C SER A 112 17.24 -52.05 -72.59
N VAL A 113 17.65 -53.32 -72.47
CA VAL A 113 19.05 -53.71 -72.25
C VAL A 113 19.95 -53.30 -73.42
N ILE A 114 19.48 -53.43 -74.66
CA ILE A 114 20.20 -52.96 -75.86
C ILE A 114 20.10 -51.43 -75.97
N GLY A 115 18.96 -50.83 -75.63
CA GLY A 115 18.76 -49.38 -75.62
C GLY A 115 19.72 -48.63 -74.69
N ARG A 116 20.11 -49.22 -73.55
CA ARG A 116 21.12 -48.67 -72.62
C ARG A 116 22.46 -48.36 -73.28
N LEU A 117 22.87 -49.13 -74.29
CA LEU A 117 24.14 -48.93 -75.02
C LEU A 117 24.11 -47.71 -75.94
N PHE A 118 22.92 -47.16 -76.23
CA PHE A 118 22.72 -46.07 -77.19
C PHE A 118 21.99 -44.86 -76.59
N SER A 119 21.45 -44.96 -75.38
CA SER A 119 20.82 -43.86 -74.65
C SER A 119 21.87 -43.03 -73.90
N ALA A 120 22.52 -42.10 -74.59
CA ALA A 120 23.30 -41.03 -73.96
C ALA A 120 22.37 -39.87 -73.56
N GLU A 121 21.49 -40.10 -72.58
CA GLU A 121 20.73 -39.00 -71.96
C GLU A 121 21.49 -38.53 -70.72
N ASN A 122 21.82 -37.24 -70.66
CA ASN A 122 22.35 -36.63 -69.45
C ASN A 122 21.27 -36.68 -68.36
N ARG A 123 21.43 -37.61 -67.42
CA ARG A 123 20.45 -37.86 -66.35
C ARG A 123 21.03 -37.36 -65.03
N ASP A 124 20.65 -36.14 -64.65
CA ASP A 124 20.97 -35.60 -63.34
C ASP A 124 19.94 -36.05 -62.30
N ILE A 125 20.40 -36.77 -61.27
CA ILE A 125 19.57 -37.27 -60.17
C ILE A 125 19.92 -36.52 -58.90
N GLU A 126 18.88 -36.12 -58.17
CA GLU A 126 19.02 -35.50 -56.85
C GLU A 126 19.35 -36.54 -55.77
N PRO A 127 20.31 -36.28 -54.86
CA PRO A 127 20.60 -37.20 -53.77
C PRO A 127 19.38 -37.40 -52.87
N VAL A 128 19.14 -38.65 -52.49
CA VAL A 128 18.15 -39.00 -51.49
C VAL A 128 18.66 -38.58 -50.13
N VAL A 129 17.90 -37.73 -49.43
CA VAL A 129 18.24 -37.28 -48.06
C VAL A 129 17.64 -38.25 -47.05
N ARG A 130 18.47 -38.74 -46.14
CA ARG A 130 18.04 -39.43 -44.92
C ARG A 130 17.91 -38.40 -43.80
N VAL A 131 16.76 -38.44 -43.13
CA VAL A 131 16.48 -37.64 -41.95
C VAL A 131 16.41 -38.56 -40.74
N ASP A 132 17.25 -38.30 -39.74
CA ASP A 132 17.13 -38.87 -38.40
C ASP A 132 16.06 -38.06 -37.64
N GLU A 133 14.84 -38.60 -37.63
CA GLU A 133 13.64 -37.93 -37.09
C GLU A 133 13.80 -37.47 -35.63
N GLU A 134 14.54 -38.22 -34.80
CA GLU A 134 14.78 -37.85 -33.41
C GLU A 134 15.74 -36.67 -33.32
N LYS A 135 16.91 -36.77 -33.95
CA LYS A 135 17.89 -35.68 -33.97
C LYS A 135 17.37 -34.41 -34.62
N ASN A 136 16.57 -34.54 -35.69
CA ASN A 136 15.98 -33.41 -36.38
C ASN A 136 14.96 -32.69 -35.48
N ARG A 137 14.05 -33.44 -34.83
CA ARG A 137 13.10 -32.85 -33.86
C ARG A 137 13.82 -32.17 -32.69
N ASP A 138 14.85 -32.78 -32.13
CA ASP A 138 15.62 -32.20 -31.04
C ASP A 138 16.37 -30.95 -31.47
N ALA A 139 16.93 -30.95 -32.68
CA ALA A 139 17.56 -29.77 -33.25
C ALA A 139 16.55 -28.64 -33.44
N VAL A 140 15.39 -28.92 -34.04
CA VAL A 140 14.29 -27.96 -34.23
C VAL A 140 13.78 -27.43 -32.90
N ALA A 141 13.67 -28.27 -31.87
CA ALA A 141 13.26 -27.84 -30.54
C ALA A 141 14.29 -26.90 -29.89
N ARG A 142 15.59 -27.24 -29.96
CA ARG A 142 16.69 -26.40 -29.47
C ARG A 142 16.76 -25.06 -30.20
N MET A 143 16.71 -25.07 -31.52
CA MET A 143 16.67 -23.86 -32.35
C MET A 143 15.44 -23.00 -32.05
N GLY A 144 14.29 -23.65 -31.88
CA GLY A 144 13.04 -22.97 -31.50
C GLY A 144 13.15 -22.27 -30.16
N ALA A 145 13.68 -22.94 -29.13
CA ALA A 145 13.86 -22.36 -27.81
C ALA A 145 14.90 -21.22 -27.81
N ALA A 146 16.01 -21.37 -28.55
CA ALA A 146 17.04 -20.35 -28.67
C ALA A 146 16.56 -19.11 -29.44
N ALA A 147 15.73 -19.30 -30.47
CA ALA A 147 15.17 -18.22 -31.28
C ALA A 147 13.86 -17.64 -30.72
N GLU A 148 13.31 -18.23 -29.66
CA GLU A 148 12.07 -17.78 -29.07
C GLU A 148 12.23 -16.37 -28.48
N ARG A 149 11.39 -15.46 -28.96
CA ARG A 149 11.26 -14.13 -28.40
C ARG A 149 9.83 -13.94 -27.95
N LYS A 150 9.63 -13.70 -26.65
CA LYS A 150 8.31 -13.39 -26.10
C LYS A 150 7.87 -12.02 -26.59
N VAL A 151 6.60 -11.91 -26.99
CA VAL A 151 5.98 -10.62 -27.30
C VAL A 151 5.95 -9.76 -26.05
N ARG A 152 6.25 -8.46 -26.20
CA ARG A 152 6.12 -7.47 -25.12
C ARG A 152 5.45 -6.22 -25.69
N ASP A 153 4.42 -5.75 -25.02
CA ASP A 153 3.73 -4.54 -25.41
C ASP A 153 4.57 -3.30 -25.13
N GLY A 154 4.35 -2.26 -25.94
CA GLY A 154 4.85 -0.94 -25.63
C GLY A 154 4.16 -0.39 -24.39
N ALA A 155 4.88 0.35 -23.56
CA ALA A 155 4.34 0.95 -22.35
C ALA A 155 4.99 2.29 -22.06
N ILE A 156 4.40 3.04 -21.12
CA ILE A 156 4.94 4.31 -20.62
C ILE A 156 5.03 4.19 -19.10
N SER A 157 6.19 4.50 -18.54
CA SER A 157 6.39 4.65 -17.10
C SER A 157 6.62 6.11 -16.74
N PHE A 158 6.26 6.49 -15.52
CA PHE A 158 6.53 7.80 -14.96
C PHE A 158 7.42 7.64 -13.72
N GLU A 159 8.60 8.24 -13.74
CA GLU A 159 9.56 8.19 -12.64
C GLU A 159 10.15 9.57 -12.41
N ASN A 160 10.15 10.04 -11.16
CA ASN A 160 10.71 11.35 -10.78
C ASN A 160 10.21 12.53 -11.63
N GLY A 161 8.93 12.50 -12.03
CA GLY A 161 8.35 13.54 -12.88
C GLY A 161 8.81 13.50 -14.33
N GLN A 162 9.32 12.35 -14.81
CA GLN A 162 9.70 12.14 -16.21
C GLN A 162 8.95 10.94 -16.79
N ALA A 163 8.56 11.04 -18.06
CA ALA A 163 7.92 9.95 -18.79
C ALA A 163 8.95 9.17 -19.63
N THR A 164 8.99 7.86 -19.48
CA THR A 164 9.90 6.96 -20.22
C THR A 164 9.11 5.93 -21.02
N ALA A 165 9.48 5.75 -22.30
CA ALA A 165 8.85 4.77 -23.18
C ALA A 165 9.55 3.42 -23.06
N VAL A 166 8.77 2.36 -22.86
CA VAL A 166 9.22 0.97 -22.98
C VAL A 166 8.93 0.51 -24.40
N SER A 167 9.98 0.19 -25.15
CA SER A 167 9.83 -0.24 -26.54
C SER A 167 9.12 -1.60 -26.66
N PRO A 168 8.11 -1.72 -27.54
CA PRO A 168 7.48 -3.00 -27.83
C PRO A 168 8.45 -3.99 -28.50
N VAL A 169 8.14 -5.27 -28.33
CA VAL A 169 8.87 -6.38 -28.91
C VAL A 169 7.90 -7.30 -29.64
N THR A 170 8.11 -7.46 -30.95
CA THR A 170 7.42 -8.51 -31.73
C THR A 170 7.88 -9.88 -31.25
N GLY A 171 6.91 -10.73 -30.92
CA GLY A 171 7.19 -12.12 -30.57
C GLY A 171 7.55 -12.94 -31.80
N THR A 172 8.48 -13.87 -31.66
CA THR A 172 8.92 -14.76 -32.73
C THR A 172 9.01 -16.17 -32.19
N SER A 173 8.37 -17.12 -32.85
CA SER A 173 8.49 -18.55 -32.55
C SER A 173 8.69 -19.38 -33.82
N LEU A 174 9.54 -20.40 -33.75
CA LEU A 174 9.75 -21.32 -34.86
C LEU A 174 8.50 -22.17 -35.10
N VAL A 175 8.08 -22.30 -36.35
CA VAL A 175 6.98 -23.19 -36.74
C VAL A 175 7.54 -24.61 -36.85
N LYS A 176 7.52 -25.33 -35.73
CA LYS A 176 8.16 -26.65 -35.59
C LYS A 176 7.74 -27.64 -36.66
N ASP A 177 6.47 -27.67 -37.05
CA ASP A 177 5.94 -28.63 -38.02
C ASP A 177 6.44 -28.40 -39.46
N ARG A 178 6.86 -27.17 -39.80
CA ARG A 178 7.37 -26.82 -41.13
C ARG A 178 8.90 -26.72 -41.19
N ALA A 179 9.56 -26.79 -40.03
CA ALA A 179 11.00 -26.63 -39.92
C ALA A 179 11.79 -27.82 -40.52
N PRO A 180 11.39 -29.10 -40.35
CA PRO A 180 12.07 -30.23 -40.97
C PRO A 180 12.12 -30.14 -42.50
N ASP A 181 11.01 -29.79 -43.15
CA ASP A 181 10.94 -29.64 -44.61
C ASP A 181 11.86 -28.51 -45.09
N ALA A 182 11.83 -27.36 -44.41
CA ALA A 182 12.70 -26.23 -44.74
C ALA A 182 14.20 -26.58 -44.63
N LEU A 183 14.57 -27.41 -43.64
CA LEU A 183 15.93 -27.91 -43.45
C LEU A 183 16.32 -28.89 -44.55
N ARG A 184 15.44 -29.83 -44.90
CA ARG A 184 15.66 -30.80 -45.98
C ARG A 184 15.84 -30.11 -47.33
N ASP A 185 14.95 -29.19 -47.67
CA ASP A 185 15.03 -28.40 -48.91
C ASP A 185 16.28 -27.53 -48.93
N GLY A 186 16.64 -26.96 -47.78
CA GLY A 186 17.86 -26.17 -47.61
C GLY A 186 19.15 -26.96 -47.77
N TYR A 187 19.15 -28.21 -47.30
CA TYR A 187 20.29 -29.12 -47.43
C TYR A 187 20.57 -29.50 -48.88
N LEU A 188 19.53 -29.56 -49.71
CA LEU A 188 19.62 -29.82 -51.15
C LEU A 188 19.86 -28.54 -51.98
N ARG A 189 20.17 -27.37 -51.42
CA ARG A 189 20.47 -26.20 -52.27
C ARG A 189 21.92 -26.18 -52.73
N ALA A 190 22.13 -26.03 -54.04
CA ALA A 190 23.47 -25.90 -54.63
C ALA A 190 24.14 -24.56 -54.32
N ASP A 191 23.35 -23.49 -54.19
CA ASP A 191 23.82 -22.10 -54.08
C ASP A 191 24.29 -21.69 -52.67
N ARG A 192 24.16 -22.59 -51.68
CA ARG A 192 24.50 -22.36 -50.25
C ARG A 192 23.86 -21.12 -49.65
N SER A 193 22.76 -20.65 -50.22
CA SER A 193 22.00 -19.53 -49.69
C SER A 193 21.47 -19.84 -48.28
N PRO A 194 21.35 -18.84 -47.38
CA PRO A 194 20.84 -19.08 -46.04
C PRO A 194 19.45 -19.72 -46.04
N VAL A 195 19.29 -20.82 -45.31
CA VAL A 195 18.01 -21.51 -45.14
C VAL A 195 17.11 -20.67 -44.26
N VAL A 196 16.04 -20.12 -44.84
CA VAL A 196 15.06 -19.32 -44.11
C VAL A 196 14.12 -20.25 -43.35
N MET A 197 14.23 -20.24 -42.03
CA MET A 197 13.41 -21.09 -41.17
C MET A 197 12.00 -20.47 -41.00
N PRO A 198 10.93 -21.27 -41.06
CA PRO A 198 9.57 -20.76 -40.96
C PRO A 198 9.29 -20.31 -39.52
N VAL A 199 9.01 -19.03 -39.33
CA VAL A 199 8.67 -18.45 -38.02
C VAL A 199 7.27 -17.88 -38.03
N LYS A 200 6.58 -17.98 -36.89
CA LYS A 200 5.36 -17.23 -36.59
C LYS A 200 5.77 -15.95 -35.87
N ARG A 201 5.38 -14.80 -36.42
CA ARG A 201 5.54 -13.50 -35.77
C ARG A 201 4.22 -13.12 -35.11
N THR A 202 4.29 -12.70 -33.84
CA THR A 202 3.15 -12.22 -33.06
C THR A 202 3.37 -10.74 -32.78
N PRO A 203 2.60 -9.82 -33.39
CA PRO A 203 2.74 -8.40 -33.12
C PRO A 203 2.33 -8.08 -31.67
N PRO A 204 2.95 -7.08 -31.04
CA PRO A 204 2.47 -6.53 -29.77
C PRO A 204 1.09 -5.91 -29.96
N ARG A 205 0.28 -5.89 -28.91
CA ARG A 205 -1.01 -5.18 -28.89
C ARG A 205 -0.78 -3.68 -28.95
N THR A 206 0.18 -3.17 -28.17
CA THR A 206 0.61 -1.78 -28.20
C THR A 206 1.90 -1.69 -28.99
N ASP A 207 1.84 -1.14 -30.20
CA ASP A 207 2.98 -1.04 -31.10
C ASP A 207 3.82 0.23 -30.86
N ARG A 208 4.87 0.40 -31.67
CA ARG A 208 5.79 1.54 -31.55
C ARG A 208 5.09 2.86 -31.87
N ALA A 209 4.26 2.90 -32.91
CA ALA A 209 3.58 4.12 -33.34
C ALA A 209 2.60 4.61 -32.26
N GLU A 210 1.88 3.69 -31.64
CA GLU A 210 1.00 3.93 -30.50
C GLU A 210 1.78 4.47 -29.28
N THR A 211 2.91 3.85 -28.95
CA THR A 211 3.76 4.26 -27.82
C THR A 211 4.35 5.66 -28.03
N GLU A 212 4.84 5.95 -29.24
CA GLU A 212 5.39 7.26 -29.62
C GLU A 212 4.31 8.34 -29.61
N ARG A 213 3.12 8.05 -30.13
CA ARG A 213 1.99 8.96 -30.09
C ARG A 213 1.58 9.25 -28.64
N ALA A 214 1.38 8.23 -27.80
CA ALA A 214 1.04 8.44 -26.39
C ALA A 214 2.13 9.20 -25.63
N MET A 215 3.41 9.00 -25.98
CA MET A 215 4.52 9.75 -25.40
C MET A 215 4.46 11.25 -25.78
N ASN A 216 4.19 11.56 -27.04
CA ASN A 216 4.18 12.94 -27.54
C ASN A 216 2.89 13.69 -27.19
N ASP A 217 1.73 13.06 -27.38
CA ASP A 217 0.42 13.71 -27.22
C ASP A 217 -0.02 13.81 -25.76
N PHE A 218 0.50 12.93 -24.90
CA PHE A 218 0.05 12.83 -23.52
C PHE A 218 1.21 12.85 -22.51
N ALA A 219 2.13 11.89 -22.55
CA ALA A 219 3.02 11.66 -21.41
C ALA A 219 4.06 12.79 -21.19
N ARG A 220 4.64 13.33 -22.27
CA ARG A 220 5.53 14.50 -22.21
C ARG A 220 4.78 15.76 -21.76
N PRO A 221 3.63 16.13 -22.37
CA PRO A 221 2.80 17.23 -21.86
C PRO A 221 2.37 17.07 -20.40
N ALA A 222 2.01 15.85 -19.98
CA ALA A 222 1.57 15.58 -18.61
C ALA A 222 2.65 15.94 -17.58
N MET A 223 3.91 15.67 -17.92
CA MET A 223 5.07 15.92 -17.07
C MET A 223 5.78 17.26 -17.33
N SER A 224 5.30 18.08 -18.28
CA SER A 224 6.00 19.31 -18.69
C SER A 224 6.04 20.40 -17.61
N GLY A 225 5.17 20.32 -16.62
CA GLY A 225 5.09 21.29 -15.54
C GLY A 225 3.96 20.98 -14.56
N PRO A 226 3.87 21.74 -13.47
CA PRO A 226 2.83 21.56 -12.48
C PRO A 226 1.43 21.84 -13.05
N VAL A 227 0.42 21.27 -12.39
CA VAL A 227 -0.99 21.64 -12.56
C VAL A 227 -1.42 22.43 -11.33
N THR A 228 -2.09 23.57 -11.53
CA THR A 228 -2.57 24.40 -10.43
C THR A 228 -4.08 24.25 -10.30
N LEU A 229 -4.54 23.76 -9.17
CA LEU A 229 -5.96 23.70 -8.84
C LEU A 229 -6.31 24.89 -7.93
N THR A 230 -7.52 25.42 -8.04
CA THR A 230 -8.01 26.47 -7.14
C THR A 230 -9.13 25.92 -6.28
N LEU A 231 -8.97 26.02 -4.95
CA LEU A 231 -9.95 25.64 -3.94
C LEU A 231 -10.18 26.84 -3.02
N ASP A 232 -11.41 27.37 -3.01
CA ASP A 232 -11.78 28.58 -2.25
C ASP A 232 -10.81 29.76 -2.45
N GLY A 233 -10.40 29.98 -3.70
CA GLY A 233 -9.44 31.04 -4.06
C GLY A 233 -7.99 30.78 -3.66
N ARG A 234 -7.67 29.62 -3.05
CA ARG A 234 -6.29 29.20 -2.76
C ARG A 234 -5.77 28.21 -3.79
N ALA A 235 -4.51 28.37 -4.15
CA ALA A 235 -3.84 27.50 -5.10
C ALA A 235 -3.35 26.21 -4.44
N VAL A 236 -3.67 25.07 -5.06
CA VAL A 236 -3.14 23.74 -4.76
C VAL A 236 -2.35 23.28 -5.97
N THR A 237 -1.04 23.16 -5.83
CA THR A 237 -0.15 22.82 -6.95
C THR A 237 0.21 21.34 -6.92
N VAL A 238 -0.03 20.65 -8.03
CA VAL A 238 0.34 19.26 -8.24
C VAL A 238 1.53 19.20 -9.19
N GLY A 239 2.71 18.88 -8.65
CA GLY A 239 3.95 18.79 -9.42
C GLY A 239 4.07 17.52 -10.26
N PRO A 240 4.97 17.49 -11.27
CA PRO A 240 5.23 16.30 -12.09
C PRO A 240 5.62 15.07 -11.26
N SER A 241 6.37 15.22 -10.17
CA SER A 241 6.76 14.11 -9.30
C SER A 241 5.57 13.45 -8.61
N ALA A 242 4.67 14.24 -8.00
CA ALA A 242 3.43 13.74 -7.42
C ALA A 242 2.51 13.13 -8.50
N LEU A 243 2.37 13.79 -9.65
CA LEU A 243 1.61 13.24 -10.78
C LEU A 243 2.18 11.88 -11.23
N GLY A 244 3.50 11.77 -11.41
CA GLY A 244 4.13 10.54 -11.88
C GLY A 244 3.97 9.34 -10.94
N ARG A 245 3.87 9.57 -9.62
CA ARG A 245 3.61 8.48 -8.65
C ARG A 245 2.19 7.90 -8.76
N HIS A 246 1.22 8.72 -9.18
CA HIS A 246 -0.20 8.36 -9.17
C HIS A 246 -0.81 8.27 -10.57
N LEU A 247 -0.06 8.58 -11.62
CA LEU A 247 -0.48 8.49 -13.00
C LEU A 247 0.09 7.24 -13.65
N THR A 248 -0.77 6.43 -14.24
CA THR A 248 -0.39 5.28 -15.06
C THR A 248 -1.01 5.37 -16.43
N VAL A 249 -0.50 4.60 -17.38
CA VAL A 249 -1.05 4.47 -18.71
C VAL A 249 -1.31 2.99 -18.97
N GLN A 250 -2.56 2.66 -19.30
CA GLN A 250 -3.00 1.27 -19.45
C GLN A 250 -3.50 1.00 -20.88
N PRO A 251 -3.24 -0.20 -21.43
CA PRO A 251 -3.72 -0.56 -22.76
C PRO A 251 -5.23 -0.81 -22.75
N GLY A 252 -5.95 -0.03 -23.54
CA GLY A 252 -7.39 -0.18 -23.80
C GLY A 252 -7.70 -1.05 -25.02
N ALA A 253 -8.89 -0.85 -25.59
CA ALA A 253 -9.30 -1.53 -26.82
C ALA A 253 -8.32 -1.25 -27.96
N GLY A 254 -7.96 -2.29 -28.73
CA GLY A 254 -7.03 -2.18 -29.84
C GLY A 254 -5.58 -1.84 -29.47
N GLY A 255 -5.20 -1.90 -28.17
CA GLY A 255 -3.85 -1.57 -27.72
C GLY A 255 -3.60 -0.09 -27.47
N ARG A 256 -4.65 0.75 -27.57
CA ARG A 256 -4.56 2.19 -27.33
C ARG A 256 -4.27 2.50 -25.87
N LEU A 257 -3.20 3.22 -25.62
CA LEU A 257 -2.74 3.65 -24.30
C LEU A 257 -3.63 4.78 -23.76
N ASN A 258 -4.32 4.51 -22.65
CA ASN A 258 -5.20 5.46 -21.96
C ASN A 258 -4.63 5.84 -20.59
N PRO A 259 -4.68 7.12 -20.21
CA PRO A 259 -4.24 7.55 -18.89
C PRO A 259 -5.23 7.14 -17.80
N VAL A 260 -4.68 6.73 -16.67
CA VAL A 260 -5.43 6.38 -15.46
C VAL A 260 -4.76 7.08 -14.28
N LEU A 261 -5.49 7.99 -13.65
CA LEU A 261 -5.04 8.71 -12.47
C LEU A 261 -5.63 8.08 -11.22
N ASP A 262 -4.77 7.64 -10.30
CA ASP A 262 -5.16 7.29 -8.94
C ASP A 262 -5.44 8.57 -8.15
N ALA A 263 -6.66 9.09 -8.26
CA ALA A 263 -7.05 10.32 -7.60
C ALA A 263 -7.04 10.20 -6.06
N LYS A 264 -7.28 8.99 -5.53
CA LYS A 264 -7.20 8.72 -4.09
C LYS A 264 -5.76 8.79 -3.60
N GLY A 265 -4.85 8.10 -4.31
CA GLY A 265 -3.41 8.17 -4.05
C GLY A 265 -2.90 9.61 -4.15
N LEU A 266 -3.32 10.35 -5.18
CA LEU A 266 -2.94 11.74 -5.38
C LEU A 266 -3.43 12.66 -4.25
N LEU A 267 -4.69 12.51 -3.82
CA LEU A 267 -5.24 13.30 -2.72
C LEU A 267 -4.53 13.00 -1.38
N GLY A 268 -4.08 11.77 -1.19
CA GLY A 268 -3.30 11.32 -0.03
C GLY A 268 -1.80 11.65 -0.09
N ASP A 269 -1.28 12.09 -1.24
CA ASP A 269 0.14 12.39 -1.39
C ASP A 269 0.56 13.54 -0.45
N PRO A 270 1.69 13.44 0.28
CA PRO A 270 2.14 14.50 1.19
C PRO A 270 2.30 15.87 0.53
N GLU A 271 2.73 15.92 -0.74
CA GLU A 271 2.92 17.17 -1.49
C GLU A 271 1.58 17.86 -1.79
N VAL A 272 0.51 17.08 -1.98
CA VAL A 272 -0.83 17.58 -2.35
C VAL A 272 -1.72 17.75 -1.12
N SER A 273 -1.77 16.75 -0.26
CA SER A 273 -2.69 16.69 0.88
C SER A 273 -2.50 17.84 1.87
N GLY A 274 -1.26 18.30 2.09
CA GLY A 274 -0.98 19.47 2.95
C GLY A 274 -1.57 20.76 2.40
N GLN A 275 -1.40 21.00 1.10
CA GLN A 275 -1.97 22.16 0.41
C GLN A 275 -3.51 22.08 0.39
N VAL A 276 -4.08 20.90 0.12
CA VAL A 276 -5.54 20.70 0.15
C VAL A 276 -6.10 20.98 1.54
N ARG A 277 -5.49 20.45 2.62
CA ARG A 277 -5.95 20.73 4.00
C ARG A 277 -5.90 22.22 4.34
N GLN A 278 -4.84 22.90 3.93
CA GLN A 278 -4.70 24.34 4.15
C GLN A 278 -5.71 25.15 3.32
N ALA A 279 -5.97 24.72 2.09
CA ALA A 279 -6.89 25.39 1.18
C ALA A 279 -8.35 25.21 1.60
N ALA A 280 -8.75 23.96 1.86
CA ALA A 280 -10.11 23.55 2.17
C ALA A 280 -10.59 24.01 3.56
N GLN A 281 -9.65 24.34 4.46
CA GLN A 281 -9.91 24.85 5.81
C GLN A 281 -11.05 24.11 6.51
N GLY A 282 -10.78 22.91 7.04
CA GLY A 282 -11.79 22.05 7.68
C GLY A 282 -12.75 22.77 8.65
N PRO A 283 -13.95 22.18 8.88
CA PRO A 283 -15.01 22.83 9.64
C PRO A 283 -14.52 23.16 11.05
N ARG A 284 -14.89 24.35 11.53
CA ARG A 284 -14.60 24.81 12.89
C ARG A 284 -15.90 25.10 13.60
N ASN A 285 -16.11 24.45 14.74
CA ASN A 285 -17.25 24.72 15.61
C ASN A 285 -17.19 26.14 16.18
N ALA A 286 -18.37 26.70 16.46
CA ALA A 286 -18.48 27.89 17.28
C ALA A 286 -17.93 27.62 18.69
N VAL A 287 -17.42 28.66 19.34
CA VAL A 287 -16.96 28.60 20.73
C VAL A 287 -17.85 29.47 21.59
N LEU A 288 -18.26 28.92 22.73
CA LEU A 288 -18.99 29.67 23.75
C LEU A 288 -18.04 30.28 24.75
N GLY A 289 -18.39 31.45 25.24
CA GLY A 289 -17.74 32.09 26.37
C GLY A 289 -18.71 33.02 27.07
N LEU A 290 -18.16 33.94 27.86
CA LEU A 290 -18.94 34.86 28.67
C LEU A 290 -18.74 36.31 28.21
N ASP A 291 -19.86 37.03 28.11
CA ASP A 291 -19.90 38.49 28.09
C ASP A 291 -20.66 38.95 29.34
N GLY A 292 -19.90 39.39 30.34
CA GLY A 292 -20.40 39.57 31.71
C GLY A 292 -20.94 38.25 32.28
N ASP A 293 -22.22 38.23 32.65
CA ASP A 293 -22.91 37.04 33.18
C ASP A 293 -23.69 36.25 32.11
N ARG A 294 -23.55 36.60 30.83
CA ARG A 294 -24.28 35.96 29.72
C ARG A 294 -23.37 35.05 28.93
N VAL A 295 -23.86 33.85 28.62
CA VAL A 295 -23.19 32.95 27.67
C VAL A 295 -23.44 33.48 26.25
N VAL A 296 -22.35 33.72 25.52
CA VAL A 296 -22.36 34.22 24.14
C VAL A 296 -21.45 33.36 23.27
N VAL A 297 -21.65 33.44 21.96
CA VAL A 297 -20.70 32.88 20.99
C VAL A 297 -19.53 33.86 20.88
N THR A 298 -18.36 33.45 21.33
CA THR A 298 -17.13 34.26 21.28
C THR A 298 -16.36 34.06 19.98
N GLU A 299 -16.52 32.90 19.36
CA GLU A 299 -15.98 32.62 18.03
C GLU A 299 -17.05 31.97 17.17
N GLU A 300 -17.34 32.56 16.01
CA GLU A 300 -18.31 32.02 15.08
C GLU A 300 -17.81 30.73 14.41
N ALA A 301 -18.77 29.85 14.10
CA ALA A 301 -18.48 28.63 13.39
C ALA A 301 -18.09 28.92 11.94
N ARG A 302 -17.20 28.11 11.39
CA ARG A 302 -16.76 28.22 9.99
C ARG A 302 -17.03 26.91 9.27
N VAL A 303 -17.72 27.02 8.14
CA VAL A 303 -17.87 25.93 7.17
C VAL A 303 -16.50 25.55 6.63
N GLY A 304 -16.20 24.27 6.63
CA GLY A 304 -15.03 23.76 5.92
C GLY A 304 -15.41 23.17 4.58
N HIS A 305 -14.42 22.86 3.78
CA HIS A 305 -14.61 22.18 2.52
C HIS A 305 -13.87 20.85 2.49
N GLU A 306 -14.39 19.94 1.70
CA GLU A 306 -13.79 18.63 1.46
C GLU A 306 -13.75 18.36 -0.04
N VAL A 307 -12.58 17.96 -0.51
CA VAL A 307 -12.36 17.60 -1.92
C VAL A 307 -12.68 16.12 -2.10
N GLU A 308 -13.60 15.82 -3.01
CA GLU A 308 -13.90 14.44 -3.37
C GLU A 308 -12.84 13.85 -4.31
N GLU A 309 -12.50 12.57 -4.13
CA GLU A 309 -11.51 11.86 -4.96
C GLU A 309 -11.87 11.94 -6.46
N GLN A 310 -13.14 11.73 -6.80
CA GLN A 310 -13.61 11.77 -8.19
C GLN A 310 -13.61 13.19 -8.77
N ALA A 311 -13.84 14.21 -7.94
CA ALA A 311 -13.76 15.60 -8.34
C ALA A 311 -12.32 15.97 -8.72
N LEU A 312 -11.34 15.57 -7.90
CA LEU A 312 -9.92 15.76 -8.18
C LEU A 312 -9.50 15.12 -9.50
N GLY A 313 -9.88 13.86 -9.72
CA GLY A 313 -9.54 13.15 -10.95
C GLY A 313 -10.09 13.83 -12.21
N ARG A 314 -11.37 14.26 -12.17
CA ARG A 314 -12.02 14.97 -13.28
C ARG A 314 -11.42 16.34 -13.55
N ALA A 315 -10.93 17.03 -12.52
CA ALA A 315 -10.30 18.33 -12.66
C ALA A 315 -8.86 18.22 -13.22
N VAL A 316 -8.08 17.25 -12.76
CA VAL A 316 -6.65 17.13 -13.10
C VAL A 316 -6.42 16.57 -14.52
N LEU A 317 -7.11 15.48 -14.89
CA LEU A 317 -6.83 14.76 -16.14
C LEU A 317 -6.88 15.66 -17.41
N PRO A 318 -7.88 16.54 -17.61
CA PRO A 318 -7.94 17.40 -18.79
C PRO A 318 -6.84 18.47 -18.86
N LEU A 319 -6.19 18.78 -17.72
CA LEU A 319 -5.14 19.79 -17.63
C LEU A 319 -3.77 19.25 -18.01
N LEU A 320 -3.58 17.93 -17.95
CA LEU A 320 -2.28 17.30 -18.20
C LEU A 320 -1.76 17.54 -19.62
N THR A 321 -2.64 17.73 -20.61
CA THR A 321 -2.26 18.02 -22.01
C THR A 321 -2.32 19.51 -22.36
N ARG A 322 -2.56 20.39 -21.38
CA ARG A 322 -2.59 21.84 -21.57
C ARG A 322 -1.21 22.45 -21.33
N GLU A 323 -1.01 23.67 -21.80
CA GLU A 323 0.23 24.43 -21.67
C GLU A 323 0.02 25.74 -20.91
N GLY A 324 1.07 26.21 -20.23
CA GLY A 324 1.09 27.48 -19.52
C GLY A 324 -0.08 27.67 -18.56
N ALA A 325 -0.71 28.86 -18.61
CA ALA A 325 -1.84 29.22 -17.74
C ALA A 325 -3.10 28.36 -17.96
N ALA A 326 -3.18 27.59 -19.06
CA ALA A 326 -4.30 26.68 -19.28
C ALA A 326 -4.20 25.39 -18.45
N ARG A 327 -3.13 25.19 -17.68
CA ARG A 327 -2.98 24.10 -16.69
C ARG A 327 -3.59 24.47 -15.32
N THR A 328 -4.71 25.18 -15.35
CA THR A 328 -5.40 25.65 -14.15
C THR A 328 -6.89 25.35 -14.22
N ALA A 329 -7.46 24.85 -13.12
CA ALA A 329 -8.90 24.70 -12.95
C ALA A 329 -9.32 24.85 -11.49
N GLU A 330 -10.58 25.22 -11.30
CA GLU A 330 -11.23 25.14 -9.99
C GLU A 330 -11.58 23.69 -9.68
N ILE A 331 -11.35 23.27 -8.43
CA ILE A 331 -11.76 21.95 -7.96
C ILE A 331 -13.06 22.06 -7.18
N PRO A 332 -14.13 21.35 -7.58
CA PRO A 332 -15.37 21.37 -6.81
C PRO A 332 -15.13 20.68 -5.48
N ALA A 333 -15.51 21.35 -4.40
CA ALA A 333 -15.46 20.82 -3.05
C ALA A 333 -16.85 20.85 -2.42
N LYS A 334 -17.08 19.90 -1.52
CA LYS A 334 -18.30 19.79 -0.76
C LYS A 334 -18.16 20.61 0.52
N ALA A 335 -19.13 21.47 0.79
CA ALA A 335 -19.22 22.16 2.07
C ALA A 335 -19.51 21.15 3.19
N VAL A 336 -18.68 21.16 4.23
CA VAL A 336 -18.83 20.40 5.46
C VAL A 336 -19.21 21.38 6.56
N GLN A 337 -20.43 21.22 7.07
CA GLN A 337 -20.93 22.07 8.14
C GLN A 337 -20.24 21.70 9.46
N PRO A 338 -19.92 22.70 10.31
CA PRO A 338 -19.49 22.43 11.66
C PRO A 338 -20.64 21.80 12.46
N GLU A 339 -20.28 20.95 13.41
CA GLU A 339 -21.25 20.25 14.27
C GLU A 339 -21.98 21.23 15.21
N PHE A 340 -21.31 22.32 15.59
CA PHE A 340 -21.85 23.35 16.47
C PHE A 340 -21.71 24.73 15.85
N THR A 341 -22.85 25.41 15.66
CA THR A 341 -22.98 26.75 15.06
C THR A 341 -23.52 27.76 16.07
N GLY A 342 -23.41 29.06 15.77
CA GLY A 342 -24.07 30.10 16.56
C GLY A 342 -25.60 29.94 16.59
N GLU A 343 -26.21 29.43 15.52
CA GLU A 343 -27.65 29.10 15.52
C GLU A 343 -27.97 27.98 16.52
N SER A 344 -27.16 26.92 16.54
CA SER A 344 -27.29 25.83 17.52
C SER A 344 -27.04 26.30 18.95
N ALA A 345 -26.14 27.27 19.15
CA ALA A 345 -25.92 27.90 20.46
C ALA A 345 -27.19 28.58 21.00
N GLY A 346 -27.94 29.27 20.14
CA GLY A 346 -29.23 29.88 20.52
C GLY A 346 -30.27 28.86 21.00
N ARG A 347 -30.18 27.60 20.54
CA ARG A 347 -31.09 26.51 20.94
C ARG A 347 -30.70 25.83 22.26
N LEU A 348 -29.56 26.19 22.86
CA LEU A 348 -29.11 25.62 24.13
C LEU A 348 -29.98 26.04 25.32
N GLY A 349 -30.73 27.13 25.21
CA GLY A 349 -31.62 27.59 26.27
C GLY A 349 -30.89 28.09 27.53
N ILE A 350 -29.67 28.61 27.38
CA ILE A 350 -28.93 29.24 28.47
C ILE A 350 -29.33 30.71 28.55
N LYS A 351 -29.97 31.13 29.65
CA LYS A 351 -30.61 32.44 29.79
C LYS A 351 -30.13 33.24 30.98
N GLU A 352 -29.85 32.57 32.09
CA GLU A 352 -29.61 33.20 33.38
C GLU A 352 -28.73 32.33 34.29
N LYS A 353 -28.26 32.92 35.39
CA LYS A 353 -27.62 32.16 36.48
C LYS A 353 -28.67 31.35 37.25
N VAL A 354 -28.48 30.03 37.28
CA VAL A 354 -29.33 29.06 37.97
C VAL A 354 -28.86 28.88 39.41
N SER A 355 -27.55 28.74 39.62
CA SER A 355 -26.96 28.60 40.95
C SER A 355 -25.54 29.15 41.00
N SER A 356 -25.06 29.40 42.22
CA SER A 356 -23.66 29.72 42.50
C SER A 356 -23.31 29.21 43.89
N PHE A 357 -22.13 28.66 44.05
CA PHE A 357 -21.61 28.27 45.35
C PHE A 357 -20.12 28.61 45.45
N THR A 358 -19.70 29.03 46.65
CA THR A 358 -18.32 29.39 46.94
C THR A 358 -17.84 28.61 48.15
N VAL A 359 -16.63 28.05 48.05
CA VAL A 359 -15.91 27.45 49.17
C VAL A 359 -14.67 28.28 49.45
N GLU A 360 -14.55 28.74 50.70
CA GLU A 360 -13.37 29.41 51.21
C GLU A 360 -12.39 28.38 51.81
N PHE A 361 -11.10 28.62 51.66
CA PHE A 361 -10.04 27.76 52.18
C PHE A 361 -8.79 28.58 52.55
N PRO A 362 -7.98 28.11 53.52
CA PRO A 362 -6.72 28.79 53.81
C PRO A 362 -5.78 28.74 52.61
N ALA A 363 -5.00 29.79 52.37
CA ALA A 363 -4.00 29.76 51.30
C ALA A 363 -2.91 28.71 51.62
N ALA A 364 -2.54 27.91 50.62
CA ALA A 364 -1.39 27.02 50.67
C ALA A 364 -0.87 26.81 49.23
N PRO A 365 0.44 26.88 48.96
CA PRO A 365 0.96 26.85 47.59
C PRO A 365 0.45 25.67 46.75
N TYR A 366 0.46 24.46 47.31
CA TYR A 366 -0.04 23.27 46.61
C TYR A 366 -1.55 23.37 46.27
N ARG A 367 -2.33 23.97 47.18
CA ARG A 367 -3.78 24.06 47.07
C ARG A 367 -4.18 25.05 45.99
N VAL A 368 -3.53 26.21 45.97
CA VAL A 368 -3.74 27.23 44.94
C VAL A 368 -3.45 26.64 43.56
N THR A 369 -2.29 26.01 43.38
CA THR A 369 -1.90 25.38 42.11
C THR A 369 -2.90 24.29 41.68
N ASN A 370 -3.23 23.35 42.56
CA ASN A 370 -4.09 22.22 42.22
C ASN A 370 -5.55 22.65 41.96
N ILE A 371 -6.08 23.62 42.72
CA ILE A 371 -7.43 24.14 42.53
C ILE A 371 -7.51 24.95 41.23
N ALA A 372 -6.56 25.86 40.99
CA ALA A 372 -6.53 26.64 39.75
C ALA A 372 -6.46 25.72 38.53
N ARG A 373 -5.63 24.67 38.58
CA ARG A 373 -5.54 23.67 37.52
C ARG A 373 -6.85 22.90 37.31
N ALA A 374 -7.54 22.50 38.38
CA ALA A 374 -8.84 21.85 38.25
C ALA A 374 -9.91 22.81 37.70
N VAL A 375 -9.90 24.08 38.12
CA VAL A 375 -10.81 25.13 37.64
C VAL A 375 -10.62 25.39 36.14
N GLU A 376 -9.37 25.52 35.68
CA GLU A 376 -9.04 25.69 34.25
C GLU A 376 -9.65 24.57 33.38
N ARG A 377 -9.75 23.35 33.92
CA ARG A 377 -10.28 22.20 33.17
C ARG A 377 -11.81 22.15 33.13
N ILE A 378 -12.50 22.69 34.15
CA ILE A 378 -13.97 22.60 34.25
C ILE A 378 -14.67 23.86 33.75
N ASP A 379 -13.99 25.02 33.78
CA ASP A 379 -14.56 26.28 33.30
C ASP A 379 -14.88 26.18 31.81
N GLY A 380 -16.08 26.64 31.42
CA GLY A 380 -16.56 26.50 30.05
C GLY A 380 -17.24 25.17 29.73
N SER A 381 -17.41 24.26 30.70
CA SER A 381 -18.13 23.00 30.44
C SER A 381 -19.58 23.28 30.04
N VAL A 382 -20.02 22.67 28.93
CA VAL A 382 -21.43 22.73 28.48
C VAL A 382 -22.03 21.33 28.55
N VAL A 383 -23.05 21.18 29.38
CA VAL A 383 -23.72 19.89 29.63
C VAL A 383 -25.09 19.93 28.98
N LEU A 384 -25.29 19.12 27.95
CA LEU A 384 -26.57 19.07 27.22
C LEU A 384 -27.67 18.37 28.04
N PRO A 385 -28.96 18.64 27.76
CA PRO A 385 -30.07 17.93 28.40
C PRO A 385 -29.92 16.40 28.30
N GLY A 386 -30.17 15.72 29.42
CA GLY A 386 -30.07 14.27 29.53
C GLY A 386 -28.64 13.71 29.53
N LYS A 387 -27.60 14.56 29.55
CA LYS A 387 -26.20 14.13 29.66
C LYS A 387 -25.68 14.26 31.08
N GLU A 388 -24.81 13.34 31.46
CA GLU A 388 -24.08 13.39 32.72
C GLU A 388 -22.80 14.20 32.55
N TRP A 389 -22.46 14.96 33.59
CA TRP A 389 -21.16 15.58 33.76
C TRP A 389 -20.36 14.82 34.82
N SER A 390 -19.06 14.65 34.60
CA SER A 390 -18.16 13.90 35.46
C SER A 390 -16.94 14.73 35.82
N PHE A 391 -16.65 14.84 37.12
CA PHE A 391 -15.49 15.58 37.60
C PHE A 391 -14.20 14.93 37.13
N ASN A 392 -14.03 13.63 37.36
CA ASN A 392 -12.86 12.88 36.91
C ASN A 392 -12.75 12.93 35.38
N GLY A 393 -13.84 12.67 34.65
CA GLY A 393 -13.83 12.71 33.18
C GLY A 393 -13.43 14.06 32.59
N THR A 394 -13.72 15.16 33.30
CA THR A 394 -13.39 16.52 32.85
C THR A 394 -12.00 16.98 33.31
N VAL A 395 -11.64 16.74 34.57
CA VAL A 395 -10.37 17.19 35.16
C VAL A 395 -9.20 16.26 34.81
N GLY A 396 -9.47 14.96 34.63
CA GLY A 396 -8.47 13.93 34.42
C GLY A 396 -7.78 13.45 35.69
N GLU A 397 -6.80 12.58 35.50
CA GLU A 397 -5.98 12.03 36.58
C GLU A 397 -5.07 13.12 37.16
N ARG A 398 -4.98 13.18 38.50
CA ARG A 398 -4.18 14.20 39.18
C ARG A 398 -2.72 13.76 39.25
N THR A 399 -1.95 13.96 38.18
CA THR A 399 -0.51 13.66 38.12
C THR A 399 0.34 14.91 37.88
N LYS A 400 1.66 14.81 38.06
CA LYS A 400 2.61 15.89 37.80
C LYS A 400 2.63 16.27 36.32
N GLU A 401 2.52 15.28 35.43
CA GLU A 401 2.47 15.44 33.97
C GLU A 401 1.21 16.21 33.55
N ASN A 402 0.10 16.03 34.28
CA ASN A 402 -1.14 16.77 34.07
C ASN A 402 -1.14 18.17 34.70
N GLY A 403 -0.05 18.56 35.37
CA GLY A 403 0.15 19.88 35.97
C GLY A 403 -0.29 19.99 37.43
N PHE A 404 -0.51 18.86 38.12
CA PHE A 404 -0.82 18.85 39.55
C PHE A 404 0.46 18.69 40.39
N VAL A 405 0.44 19.19 41.63
CA VAL A 405 1.54 19.10 42.58
C VAL A 405 1.14 18.30 43.82
N ASP A 406 2.15 17.81 44.55
CA ASP A 406 1.94 17.07 45.78
C ASP A 406 1.30 17.99 46.84
N GLY A 407 0.21 17.54 47.43
CA GLY A 407 -0.55 18.25 48.43
C GLY A 407 -1.11 17.32 49.50
N ILE A 408 -1.72 17.89 50.53
CA ILE A 408 -2.32 17.09 51.60
C ILE A 408 -3.62 16.44 51.08
N MET A 409 -3.71 15.13 51.23
CA MET A 409 -4.86 14.28 50.93
C MET A 409 -5.23 13.47 52.18
N ILE A 410 -6.49 13.03 52.27
CA ILE A 410 -6.94 12.15 53.35
C ILE A 410 -6.94 10.72 52.82
N ASN A 411 -6.23 9.83 53.50
CA ASN A 411 -6.22 8.39 53.23
C ASN A 411 -6.37 7.63 54.56
N ASP A 412 -7.36 6.74 54.66
CA ASP A 412 -7.66 5.94 55.87
C ASP A 412 -7.69 6.75 57.20
N GLY A 413 -8.29 7.93 57.15
CA GLY A 413 -8.43 8.80 58.33
C GLY A 413 -7.13 9.50 58.77
N ARG A 414 -6.13 9.60 57.88
CA ARG A 414 -4.88 10.36 58.11
C ARG A 414 -4.58 11.29 56.94
N TYR A 415 -3.87 12.37 57.23
CA TYR A 415 -3.26 13.22 56.22
C TYR A 415 -2.01 12.55 55.63
N VAL A 416 -1.94 12.50 54.30
CA VAL A 416 -0.81 12.00 53.51
C VAL A 416 -0.52 12.96 52.36
N LYS A 417 0.74 13.04 51.90
CA LYS A 417 1.08 13.81 50.70
C LYS A 417 0.80 12.98 49.45
N SER A 418 0.03 13.54 48.52
CA SER A 418 -0.29 12.93 47.23
C SER A 418 -0.52 14.01 46.16
N PRO A 419 -0.19 13.74 44.88
CA PRO A 419 -0.59 14.60 43.77
C PRO A 419 -2.08 14.98 43.81
N GLY A 420 -2.38 16.27 43.58
CA GLY A 420 -3.76 16.75 43.55
C GLY A 420 -4.40 16.98 44.92
N GLY A 421 -3.65 16.95 46.02
CA GLY A 421 -4.18 17.36 47.32
C GLY A 421 -4.86 18.73 47.26
N GLY A 422 -6.07 18.84 47.82
CA GLY A 422 -6.89 20.06 47.82
C GLY A 422 -8.00 20.13 46.77
N VAL A 423 -7.98 19.29 45.71
CA VAL A 423 -9.01 19.35 44.63
C VAL A 423 -10.43 19.02 45.09
N SER A 424 -10.60 18.35 46.24
CA SER A 424 -11.93 18.09 46.80
C SER A 424 -12.68 19.39 47.15
N ALA A 425 -12.00 20.52 47.31
CA ALA A 425 -12.67 21.82 47.45
C ALA A 425 -13.46 22.17 46.18
N VAL A 426 -12.90 21.88 45.00
CA VAL A 426 -13.58 22.09 43.71
C VAL A 426 -14.72 21.10 43.54
N ALA A 427 -14.52 19.82 43.87
CA ALA A 427 -15.58 18.81 43.79
C ALA A 427 -16.76 19.14 44.73
N THR A 428 -16.47 19.58 45.96
CA THR A 428 -17.49 20.04 46.91
C THR A 428 -18.21 21.29 46.42
N THR A 429 -17.49 22.24 45.82
CA THR A 429 -18.11 23.45 45.25
C THR A 429 -19.03 23.11 44.08
N MET A 430 -18.60 22.21 43.21
CA MET A 430 -19.38 21.74 42.07
C MET A 430 -20.61 20.96 42.54
N PHE A 431 -20.47 20.07 43.52
CA PHE A 431 -21.60 19.35 44.12
C PHE A 431 -22.66 20.32 44.66
N ASN A 432 -22.24 21.37 45.36
CA ASN A 432 -23.17 22.36 45.89
C ASN A 432 -23.77 23.27 44.81
N ALA A 433 -23.02 23.65 43.78
CA ALA A 433 -23.57 24.35 42.62
C ALA A 433 -24.64 23.49 41.92
N ALA A 434 -24.39 22.20 41.71
CA ALA A 434 -25.37 21.24 41.18
C ALA A 434 -26.57 21.05 42.13
N PHE A 435 -26.33 20.96 43.43
CA PHE A 435 -27.36 20.89 44.47
C PHE A 435 -28.30 22.09 44.40
N PHE A 436 -27.80 23.31 44.34
CA PHE A 436 -28.68 24.49 44.24
C PHE A 436 -29.23 24.72 42.83
N ALA A 437 -28.61 24.17 41.78
CA ALA A 437 -29.17 24.21 40.42
C ALA A 437 -30.42 23.35 40.23
N GLY A 438 -30.73 22.48 41.21
CA GLY A 438 -31.87 21.59 41.12
C GLY A 438 -31.66 20.39 40.17
N VAL A 439 -30.42 20.11 39.77
CA VAL A 439 -30.07 18.94 38.93
C VAL A 439 -29.81 17.70 39.78
N LYS A 440 -29.92 16.51 39.18
CA LYS A 440 -29.81 15.23 39.88
C LYS A 440 -28.34 14.81 40.11
N PRO A 441 -27.87 14.64 41.36
CA PRO A 441 -26.59 13.98 41.63
C PRO A 441 -26.66 12.49 41.22
N VAL A 442 -25.60 11.99 40.61
CA VAL A 442 -25.49 10.59 40.12
C VAL A 442 -24.48 9.82 40.97
N GLU A 443 -23.35 10.44 41.28
CA GLU A 443 -22.31 9.86 42.12
C GLU A 443 -21.67 10.98 42.92
N TYR A 444 -21.53 10.77 44.23
CA TYR A 444 -20.82 11.65 45.13
C TYR A 444 -20.56 10.88 46.43
N GLY A 445 -19.52 11.30 47.16
CA GLY A 445 -19.22 10.75 48.47
C GLY A 445 -18.51 11.80 49.32
N ALA A 446 -18.85 11.84 50.61
CA ALA A 446 -18.16 12.68 51.58
C ALA A 446 -16.76 12.12 51.90
N HIS A 447 -15.90 12.94 52.50
CA HIS A 447 -14.70 12.46 53.18
C HIS A 447 -15.10 11.57 54.36
N SER A 448 -14.16 10.73 54.81
CA SER A 448 -14.41 9.84 55.96
C SER A 448 -14.66 10.60 57.26
N PHE A 449 -14.04 11.77 57.44
CA PHE A 449 -14.27 12.67 58.57
C PHE A 449 -14.61 14.07 58.07
N TYR A 450 -15.33 14.84 58.88
CA TYR A 450 -15.78 16.17 58.53
C TYR A 450 -14.62 17.16 58.40
N ILE A 451 -14.69 18.03 57.41
CA ILE A 451 -13.75 19.12 57.19
C ILE A 451 -14.48 20.45 57.37
N GLU A 452 -14.04 21.24 58.34
CA GLU A 452 -14.76 22.39 58.90
C GLU A 452 -15.06 23.52 57.91
N ARG A 453 -14.33 23.56 56.79
CA ARG A 453 -14.55 24.55 55.71
C ARG A 453 -15.71 24.20 54.76
N TYR A 454 -16.25 22.97 54.84
CA TYR A 454 -17.36 22.54 54.00
C TYR A 454 -18.67 22.56 54.79
N PRO A 455 -19.83 22.69 54.13
CA PRO A 455 -21.10 22.56 54.84
C PRO A 455 -21.32 21.11 55.27
N GLU A 456 -21.61 20.91 56.56
CA GLU A 456 -21.95 19.59 57.11
C GLU A 456 -23.00 18.85 56.27
N GLY A 457 -22.67 17.64 55.82
CA GLY A 457 -23.57 16.79 55.03
C GLY A 457 -23.73 17.19 53.56
N ARG A 458 -23.05 18.26 53.10
CA ARG A 458 -23.02 18.68 51.68
C ARG A 458 -21.60 18.88 51.20
N GLU A 459 -20.86 17.80 51.15
CA GLU A 459 -19.52 17.75 50.58
C GLU A 459 -19.39 16.61 49.58
N ALA A 460 -18.40 16.75 48.70
CA ALA A 460 -18.02 15.71 47.77
C ALA A 460 -16.49 15.65 47.66
N THR A 461 -15.96 14.43 47.72
CA THR A 461 -14.58 14.12 47.39
C THR A 461 -14.51 13.33 46.10
N VAL A 462 -13.30 13.21 45.56
CA VAL A 462 -13.02 12.52 44.31
C VAL A 462 -11.70 11.77 44.42
N ALA A 463 -11.68 10.55 43.93
CA ALA A 463 -10.50 9.70 43.83
C ALA A 463 -10.48 9.06 42.43
N TRP A 464 -9.40 9.29 41.69
CA TRP A 464 -9.28 8.78 40.33
C TRP A 464 -9.42 7.25 40.31
N GLY A 465 -10.28 6.73 39.42
CA GLY A 465 -10.55 5.30 39.27
C GLY A 465 -11.50 4.68 40.29
N THR A 466 -11.86 5.36 41.39
CA THR A 466 -12.69 4.75 42.46
C THR A 466 -13.90 5.58 42.90
N LEU A 467 -13.79 6.91 42.96
CA LEU A 467 -14.90 7.77 43.37
C LEU A 467 -14.93 9.04 42.52
N ASP A 468 -16.07 9.33 41.93
CA ASP A 468 -16.30 10.52 41.13
C ASP A 468 -17.39 11.41 41.75
N MET A 469 -17.43 12.65 41.28
CA MET A 469 -18.55 13.56 41.52
C MET A 469 -19.25 13.79 40.17
N ARG A 470 -20.41 13.16 40.00
CA ARG A 470 -21.21 13.17 38.78
C ARG A 470 -22.60 13.69 39.03
N TRP A 471 -23.15 14.38 38.04
CA TRP A 471 -24.54 14.83 38.05
C TRP A 471 -25.13 14.76 36.64
N LEU A 472 -26.44 14.50 36.57
CA LEU A 472 -27.21 14.42 35.33
C LEU A 472 -27.88 15.76 35.08
N ASN A 473 -27.72 16.32 33.88
CA ASN A 473 -28.50 17.48 33.47
C ASN A 473 -29.95 17.06 33.12
N ASP A 474 -30.82 17.00 34.11
CA ASP A 474 -32.25 16.73 33.98
C ASP A 474 -33.10 18.02 33.95
N SER A 475 -32.49 19.16 33.59
CA SER A 475 -33.16 20.47 33.56
C SER A 475 -33.98 20.74 32.29
N GLY A 476 -33.74 19.97 31.22
CA GLY A 476 -34.37 20.16 29.91
C GLY A 476 -33.71 21.22 29.02
N ASN A 477 -32.75 22.00 29.54
CA ASN A 477 -31.93 22.95 28.78
C ASN A 477 -30.44 22.68 29.04
N ALA A 478 -29.54 23.21 28.21
CA ALA A 478 -28.13 23.07 28.46
C ALA A 478 -27.71 23.86 29.70
N VAL A 479 -26.66 23.38 30.38
CA VAL A 479 -26.05 24.05 31.52
C VAL A 479 -24.60 24.37 31.17
N TYR A 480 -24.23 25.64 31.30
CA TYR A 480 -22.85 26.11 31.22
C TYR A 480 -22.28 26.23 32.63
N VAL A 481 -21.09 25.67 32.85
CA VAL A 481 -20.36 25.74 34.11
C VAL A 481 -19.34 26.86 34.00
N LYS A 482 -19.53 27.91 34.81
CA LYS A 482 -18.52 28.93 35.06
C LYS A 482 -17.78 28.57 36.35
N ALA A 483 -16.46 28.46 36.30
CA ALA A 483 -15.64 28.19 37.46
C ALA A 483 -14.50 29.22 37.58
N GLU A 484 -14.30 29.73 38.78
CA GLU A 484 -13.25 30.71 39.07
C GLU A 484 -12.64 30.42 40.44
N SER A 485 -11.33 30.65 40.58
CA SER A 485 -10.63 30.50 41.85
C SER A 485 -9.68 31.66 42.13
N THR A 486 -9.51 31.93 43.42
CA THR A 486 -8.48 32.81 43.98
C THR A 486 -7.52 31.98 44.84
N ASP A 487 -6.58 32.63 45.50
CA ASP A 487 -5.67 31.97 46.45
C ASP A 487 -6.37 31.43 47.69
N THR A 488 -7.60 31.88 47.97
CA THR A 488 -8.36 31.55 49.19
C THR A 488 -9.77 31.04 48.92
N SER A 489 -10.25 31.03 47.68
CA SER A 489 -11.62 30.62 47.38
C SER A 489 -11.77 29.97 46.01
N VAL A 490 -12.83 29.19 45.85
CA VAL A 490 -13.29 28.70 44.55
C VAL A 490 -14.79 28.91 44.46
N THR A 491 -15.25 29.46 43.33
CA THR A 491 -16.66 29.70 43.03
C THR A 491 -17.04 28.96 41.77
N ILE A 492 -18.17 28.25 41.81
CA ILE A 492 -18.76 27.59 40.64
C ILE A 492 -20.19 28.09 40.48
N SER A 493 -20.50 28.60 39.30
CA SER A 493 -21.82 29.08 38.89
C SER A 493 -22.36 28.26 37.73
N PHE A 494 -23.63 27.88 37.80
CA PHE A 494 -24.33 27.24 36.69
C PHE A 494 -25.18 28.29 35.98
N LEU A 495 -24.95 28.44 34.68
CA LEU A 495 -25.76 29.27 33.80
C LEU A 495 -26.65 28.35 32.95
N GLY A 496 -27.92 28.68 32.82
CA GLY A 496 -28.91 27.81 32.16
C GLY A 496 -30.29 28.45 32.13
N THR A 497 -31.33 27.62 32.22
CA THR A 497 -32.71 28.05 32.49
C THR A 497 -33.17 27.41 33.79
N LYS A 498 -33.71 28.20 34.72
CA LYS A 498 -34.18 27.69 36.00
C LYS A 498 -35.34 26.70 35.83
N LYS A 499 -35.22 25.54 36.50
CA LYS A 499 -36.28 24.52 36.62
C LYS A 499 -37.23 24.80 37.78
N TYR A 500 -36.69 25.40 38.85
CA TYR A 500 -37.33 25.74 40.11
C TYR A 500 -37.05 27.21 40.42
N ASP A 501 -37.97 27.88 41.09
CA ASP A 501 -37.78 29.28 41.51
C ASP A 501 -36.72 29.36 42.61
N GLU A 502 -36.67 28.34 43.47
CA GLU A 502 -35.75 28.25 44.59
C GLU A 502 -35.47 26.79 44.95
N VAL A 503 -34.23 26.51 45.35
CA VAL A 503 -33.84 25.25 45.98
C VAL A 503 -33.28 25.56 47.37
N ARG A 504 -33.95 25.08 48.42
CA ARG A 504 -33.58 25.33 49.82
C ARG A 504 -32.82 24.16 50.41
N ALA A 505 -31.87 24.44 51.30
CA ALA A 505 -31.19 23.44 52.11
C ALA A 505 -31.60 23.58 53.58
N THR A 506 -31.94 22.48 54.25
CA THR A 506 -32.18 22.45 55.70
C THR A 506 -31.27 21.41 56.35
N LYS A 507 -30.48 21.82 57.34
CA LYS A 507 -29.60 20.91 58.10
C LYS A 507 -30.27 20.45 59.38
N GLY A 508 -30.24 19.14 59.65
CA GLY A 508 -30.63 18.57 60.94
C GLY A 508 -29.57 18.76 62.04
N PRO A 509 -29.87 18.36 63.28
CA PRO A 509 -28.88 18.30 64.34
C PRO A 509 -27.80 17.25 64.03
N ARG A 510 -26.61 17.39 64.64
CA ARG A 510 -25.64 16.29 64.71
C ARG A 510 -26.20 15.20 65.60
N THR A 511 -26.08 13.95 65.17
CA THR A 511 -26.52 12.76 65.90
C THR A 511 -25.39 11.73 65.96
N ASN A 512 -25.49 10.73 66.83
CA ASN A 512 -24.44 9.69 66.98
C ASN A 512 -23.03 10.26 67.14
N VAL A 513 -22.89 11.34 67.92
CA VAL A 513 -21.62 12.03 68.12
C VAL A 513 -20.63 11.11 68.82
N LYS A 514 -19.41 11.04 68.29
CA LYS A 514 -18.32 10.20 68.79
C LYS A 514 -17.05 11.01 68.95
N GLU A 515 -16.50 10.99 70.16
CA GLU A 515 -15.24 11.67 70.47
C GLU A 515 -14.06 11.06 69.70
N PRO A 516 -13.08 11.89 69.29
CA PRO A 516 -11.84 11.44 68.67
C PRO A 516 -10.87 10.80 69.67
N GLY A 517 -10.02 9.91 69.17
CA GLY A 517 -8.86 9.40 69.89
C GLY A 517 -7.57 10.16 69.54
N THR A 518 -6.44 9.64 70.03
CA THR A 518 -5.09 10.15 69.70
C THR A 518 -4.23 9.03 69.12
N ARG A 519 -3.46 9.35 68.09
CA ARG A 519 -2.52 8.46 67.39
C ARG A 519 -1.12 9.08 67.41
N LYS A 520 -0.09 8.24 67.61
CA LYS A 520 1.32 8.64 67.45
C LYS A 520 1.79 8.29 66.05
N GLY A 521 2.51 9.20 65.40
CA GLY A 521 3.19 8.99 64.13
C GLY A 521 4.65 9.44 64.19
N SER A 522 5.47 8.91 63.29
CA SER A 522 6.90 9.26 63.17
C SER A 522 7.34 9.25 61.70
N GLY A 523 8.50 9.85 61.44
CA GLY A 523 9.13 9.89 60.11
C GLY A 523 8.66 11.04 59.20
N PRO A 524 9.29 11.19 58.01
CA PRO A 524 9.15 12.35 57.13
C PRO A 524 7.77 12.48 56.45
N GLY A 525 6.94 11.43 56.53
CA GLY A 525 5.56 11.43 56.03
C GLY A 525 4.50 11.69 57.10
N CYS A 526 4.89 11.96 58.35
CA CYS A 526 3.93 12.24 59.41
C CYS A 526 3.40 13.67 59.29
N GLU A 527 2.08 13.80 59.15
CA GLU A 527 1.37 15.07 59.12
C GLU A 527 0.56 15.25 60.40
N VAL A 528 0.73 16.39 61.08
CA VAL A 528 -0.02 16.72 62.29
C VAL A 528 -1.50 16.85 61.93
N GLN A 529 -2.36 16.22 62.74
CA GLN A 529 -3.81 16.23 62.55
C GLN A 529 -4.47 16.65 63.84
N THR A 530 -5.34 17.65 63.78
CA THR A 530 -6.13 18.11 64.93
C THR A 530 -7.34 17.21 65.14
N GLN A 531 -7.77 17.07 66.39
CA GLN A 531 -8.91 16.23 66.71
C GLN A 531 -10.24 16.88 66.31
N LEU A 532 -11.22 16.07 65.89
CA LEU A 532 -12.61 16.50 65.67
C LEU A 532 -13.58 15.34 65.88
N GLU A 533 -14.71 15.62 66.54
CA GLU A 533 -15.78 14.64 66.75
C GLU A 533 -16.36 14.10 65.42
N GLY A 534 -16.68 12.81 65.41
CA GLY A 534 -17.47 12.18 64.36
C GLY A 534 -18.96 12.30 64.68
N PHE A 535 -19.82 12.28 63.66
CA PHE A 535 -21.27 12.41 63.81
C PHE A 535 -22.02 12.04 62.53
N ASP A 536 -23.31 11.77 62.68
CA ASP A 536 -24.27 11.67 61.60
C ASP A 536 -25.02 12.99 61.42
N VAL A 537 -25.24 13.40 60.17
CA VAL A 537 -26.04 14.58 59.84
C VAL A 537 -26.96 14.29 58.65
N ALA A 538 -28.18 14.81 58.72
CA ALA A 538 -29.14 14.78 57.63
C ALA A 538 -29.35 16.18 57.04
N VAL A 539 -29.38 16.29 55.71
CA VAL A 539 -29.65 17.52 54.97
C VAL A 539 -30.83 17.30 54.04
N GLY A 540 -31.87 18.13 54.20
CA GLY A 540 -33.00 18.20 53.29
C GLY A 540 -32.74 19.18 52.15
N ARG A 541 -33.07 18.79 50.92
CA ARG A 541 -33.12 19.65 49.73
C ARG A 541 -34.58 19.81 49.32
N HIS A 542 -35.08 21.04 49.31
CA HIS A 542 -36.48 21.33 49.04
C HIS A 542 -36.57 22.11 47.73
N PHE A 543 -37.42 21.64 46.82
CA PHE A 543 -37.64 22.27 45.52
C PHE A 543 -38.90 23.13 45.57
N VAL A 544 -38.77 24.41 45.26
CA VAL A 544 -39.90 25.35 45.25
C VAL A 544 -40.18 25.81 43.82
N LYS A 545 -41.44 25.71 43.41
CA LYS A 545 -41.92 26.17 42.12
C LYS A 545 -43.31 26.78 42.26
N ASP A 546 -43.53 27.92 41.61
CA ASP A 546 -44.73 28.74 41.72
C ASP A 546 -45.08 29.06 43.18
N GLY A 547 -44.04 29.30 44.00
CA GLY A 547 -44.15 29.57 45.44
C GLY A 547 -44.54 28.38 46.33
N ARG A 548 -44.59 27.15 45.82
CA ARG A 548 -44.95 25.93 46.57
C ARG A 548 -43.83 24.90 46.56
N GLU A 549 -43.68 24.14 47.64
CA GLU A 549 -42.78 22.98 47.66
C GLU A 549 -43.34 21.88 46.74
N VAL A 550 -42.59 21.53 45.70
CA VAL A 550 -42.97 20.53 44.69
C VAL A 550 -42.20 19.22 44.83
N GLY A 551 -41.21 19.16 45.71
CA GLY A 551 -40.46 17.94 45.99
C GLY A 551 -39.42 18.14 47.09
N ARG A 552 -38.92 17.02 47.61
CA ARG A 552 -37.89 16.99 48.65
C ARG A 552 -36.98 15.78 48.49
N GLU A 553 -35.69 15.99 48.73
CA GLU A 553 -34.68 14.94 48.85
C GLU A 553 -34.01 15.02 50.22
N ASN A 554 -33.60 13.89 50.78
CA ASN A 554 -32.86 13.83 52.04
C ASN A 554 -31.51 13.14 51.80
N PHE A 555 -30.45 13.77 52.32
CA PHE A 555 -29.07 13.33 52.24
C PHE A 555 -28.61 13.01 53.65
N THR A 556 -28.07 11.81 53.88
CA THR A 556 -27.50 11.43 55.17
C THR A 556 -26.01 11.17 54.99
N THR A 557 -25.20 11.76 55.86
CA THR A 557 -23.75 11.58 55.85
C THR A 557 -23.29 11.13 57.23
N HIS A 558 -22.48 10.08 57.25
CA HIS A 558 -21.77 9.59 58.42
C HIS A 558 -20.32 10.07 58.39
N TYR A 559 -19.92 10.83 59.40
CA TYR A 559 -18.53 11.23 59.61
C TYR A 559 -17.92 10.43 60.75
N THR A 560 -16.83 9.74 60.46
CA THR A 560 -15.96 9.15 61.49
C THR A 560 -15.21 10.25 62.25
N PRO A 561 -14.85 10.02 63.53
CA PRO A 561 -14.04 10.98 64.27
C PRO A 561 -12.65 11.14 63.64
N ARG A 562 -12.17 12.38 63.61
CA ARG A 562 -10.81 12.72 63.20
C ARG A 562 -9.92 12.63 64.43
N ASP A 563 -9.19 11.53 64.57
CA ASP A 563 -8.25 11.36 65.67
C ASP A 563 -7.11 12.38 65.58
N GLU A 564 -6.61 12.82 66.73
CA GLU A 564 -5.38 13.61 66.80
C GLU A 564 -4.20 12.77 66.28
N VAL A 565 -3.31 13.35 65.47
CA VAL A 565 -2.03 12.74 65.11
C VAL A 565 -0.91 13.63 65.62
N VAL A 566 -0.19 13.11 66.62
CA VAL A 566 1.02 13.73 67.16
C VAL A 566 2.23 13.12 66.47
N CYS A 567 2.99 13.95 65.76
CA CYS A 567 4.22 13.54 65.11
C CYS A 567 5.41 13.71 66.06
N THR A 568 6.03 12.61 66.45
CA THR A 568 7.27 12.66 67.26
C THR A 568 8.48 12.85 66.33
N PRO A 569 9.43 13.74 66.67
CA PRO A 569 10.73 13.80 66.01
C PRO A 569 11.42 12.43 66.05
N GLU A 570 12.15 12.08 65.00
CA GLU A 570 12.94 10.85 64.97
C GLU A 570 14.06 10.94 66.02
N GLU A 571 13.96 10.22 67.13
CA GLU A 571 15.09 10.00 68.04
C GLU A 571 16.00 8.92 67.44
N ASN A 572 17.17 9.35 66.96
CA ASN A 572 18.36 8.55 66.64
C ASN A 572 18.21 7.51 65.51
N ALA A 573 18.39 7.96 64.26
CA ALA A 573 19.01 7.11 63.25
C ALA A 573 20.52 6.99 63.56
N PRO A 574 21.11 5.79 63.75
CA PRO A 574 22.56 5.66 63.84
C PRO A 574 23.20 6.12 62.54
N GLU A 575 24.26 6.94 62.63
CA GLU A 575 25.08 7.38 61.51
C GLU A 575 25.46 6.17 60.62
N ALA A 576 24.86 6.11 59.43
CA ALA A 576 25.34 5.25 58.37
C ALA A 576 26.69 5.82 57.88
N GLY A 577 27.77 5.21 58.36
CA GLY A 577 29.14 5.22 57.84
C GLY A 577 29.55 6.39 56.95
N ARG A 578 30.26 7.36 57.54
CA ARG A 578 31.25 8.15 56.80
C ARG A 578 32.27 7.19 56.16
N PRO A 579 32.62 7.34 54.87
CA PRO A 579 33.72 6.59 54.27
C PRO A 579 35.03 6.96 54.97
N GLU A 580 35.87 5.97 55.27
CA GLU A 580 37.24 6.18 55.72
C GLU A 580 38.01 7.02 54.69
N GLU A 581 38.21 8.29 54.99
CA GLU A 581 39.16 9.16 54.31
C GLU A 581 40.55 8.87 54.88
N LYS A 582 41.41 8.25 54.05
CA LYS A 582 42.81 8.00 54.38
C LYS A 582 43.49 9.33 54.71
N THR A 583 44.05 9.38 55.91
CA THR A 583 44.91 10.40 56.47
C THR A 583 46.03 10.81 55.52
N ALA A 584 46.08 12.10 55.20
CA ALA A 584 47.29 12.81 54.77
C ALA A 584 47.47 14.02 55.70
N ALA A 585 48.06 13.76 56.86
CA ALA A 585 48.79 14.72 57.69
C ALA A 585 50.27 14.38 57.46
N GLU A 586 51.24 15.26 57.32
CA GLU A 586 51.44 16.64 57.79
C GLU A 586 52.74 17.11 57.11
N ALA A 587 52.81 18.36 56.63
CA ALA A 587 54.09 19.06 56.45
C ALA A 587 53.86 20.57 56.25
N ALA A 588 53.71 21.29 57.36
CA ALA A 588 54.00 22.72 57.39
C ALA A 588 54.74 23.01 58.71
N GLY A 589 56.06 22.98 58.64
CA GLY A 589 56.95 23.26 59.76
C GLY A 589 58.29 23.78 59.26
N ALA A 590 58.40 25.11 59.26
CA ALA A 590 59.60 25.92 59.47
C ALA A 590 60.85 25.73 58.59
N THR A 591 61.15 26.80 57.86
CA THR A 591 62.47 27.37 57.51
C THR A 591 63.69 26.91 58.34
N GLU A 592 64.70 26.42 57.60
CA GLU A 592 66.18 26.55 57.66
C GLU A 592 66.87 27.29 58.84
N PRO A 593 68.09 26.85 59.28
CA PRO A 593 69.34 27.13 58.54
C PRO A 593 70.47 26.06 58.61
N HIS A 594 71.10 25.75 57.46
CA HIS A 594 72.56 25.78 57.19
C HIS A 594 72.94 25.00 55.93
#